data_AF-A0A968D4E7-F1
#
_entry.id   AF-A0A968D4E7-F1
#
_cell.length_a   1.000
_cell.length_b   1.000
_cell.length_c   1.000
_cell.angle_alpha   90.00
_cell.angle_beta   90.00
_cell.angle_gamma   90.00
#
_symmetry.space_group_name_H-M   'P 1'
#
loop_
_entity.id
_entity.type
_entity.pdbx_description
1 polymer ?
#
loop_
_entity_poly.entity_id
_entity_poly.type
_entity_poly.pdbx_seq_one_letter_code
_entity_poly.pdbx_strand_id
1 'polypeptide(L)' 'FLYDDLNGAYWRVVPTNDAEHRNVQPTFLGDAIGWWEGDTLVVETVNLNTRTWLTDDGSFHTENLRVI' A
#
# COMPACT_ATOMS: atom_id res chain seq x y z
N PHE A 1 8.56 1.39 -7.88
CA PHE A 1 7.55 0.46 -7.37
C PHE A 1 8.22 -0.42 -6.32
N LEU A 2 7.57 -0.60 -5.16
CA LEU A 2 8.08 -1.30 -3.98
C LEU A 2 8.57 -2.71 -4.37
N TYR A 3 9.87 -2.96 -4.26
CA TYR A 3 10.49 -4.22 -4.67
C TYR A 3 10.20 -5.28 -3.59
N ASP A 4 9.42 -6.30 -3.94
CA ASP A 4 9.31 -7.52 -3.15
C ASP A 4 9.56 -8.69 -4.11
N ASP A 5 10.80 -9.18 -4.13
CA ASP A 5 11.26 -10.28 -5.00
C ASP A 5 10.81 -11.62 -4.40
N LEU A 6 9.48 -11.80 -4.33
CA LEU A 6 8.85 -13.01 -3.84
C LEU A 6 7.92 -13.58 -4.92
N ASN A 7 7.94 -14.91 -5.05
CA ASN A 7 7.14 -15.67 -6.00
C ASN A 7 5.76 -16.01 -5.39
N GLY A 8 4.67 -15.56 -6.00
CA GLY A 8 3.29 -15.78 -5.55
C GLY A 8 2.25 -15.01 -6.40
N ALA A 9 0.96 -15.33 -6.25
CA ALA A 9 -0.13 -14.61 -6.90
C ALA A 9 -0.43 -13.29 -6.15
N TYR A 10 0.34 -12.24 -6.42
CA TYR A 10 0.13 -10.91 -5.83
C TYR A 10 -0.93 -10.15 -6.62
N TRP A 11 -2.18 -10.34 -6.24
CA TRP A 11 -3.23 -9.38 -6.56
C TRP A 11 -3.53 -8.59 -5.28
N ARG A 12 -3.78 -7.29 -5.43
CA ARG A 12 -4.20 -6.41 -4.33
C ARG A 12 -5.69 -6.10 -4.49
N VAL A 13 -6.44 -6.22 -3.41
CA VAL A 13 -7.81 -5.69 -3.34
C VAL A 13 -7.73 -4.19 -3.10
N VAL A 14 -8.43 -3.41 -3.93
CA VAL A 14 -8.61 -1.96 -3.73
C VAL A 14 -10.12 -1.68 -3.68
N PRO A 15 -10.71 -1.50 -2.49
CA PRO A 15 -12.10 -1.08 -2.36
C PRO A 15 -12.27 0.38 -2.81
N THR A 16 -13.30 0.66 -3.60
CA THR A 16 -13.51 2.00 -4.22
C THR A 16 -14.81 2.72 -3.84
N ASN A 17 -15.69 2.09 -3.07
CA ASN A 17 -17.03 2.60 -2.76
C ASN A 17 -17.03 3.36 -1.42
N ASP A 18 -16.56 4.61 -1.42
CA ASP A 18 -16.38 5.42 -0.20
C ASP A 18 -15.63 4.66 0.91
N ALA A 19 -14.59 3.94 0.50
CA ALA A 19 -13.84 3.07 1.37
C ALA A 19 -12.98 3.89 2.35
N GLU A 20 -13.05 3.53 3.62
CA GLU A 20 -12.17 4.08 4.65
C GLU A 20 -11.05 3.09 4.99
N HIS A 21 -9.90 3.65 5.37
CA HIS A 21 -8.81 2.84 5.87
C HIS A 21 -9.20 2.11 7.15
N ARG A 22 -8.92 0.80 7.16
CA ARG A 22 -9.21 -0.07 8.29
C ARG A 22 -8.19 0.18 9.39
N ASN A 23 -8.67 0.25 10.62
CA ASN A 23 -7.81 0.28 11.81
C ASN A 23 -7.31 -1.14 12.14
N VAL A 24 -6.35 -1.63 11.36
CA VAL A 24 -5.75 -2.97 11.47
C VAL A 24 -4.25 -2.88 11.63
N GLN A 25 -3.63 -3.95 12.13
CA GLN A 25 -2.18 -4.00 12.30
C GLN A 25 -1.44 -3.88 10.96
N PRO A 26 -0.25 -3.24 10.93
CA PRO A 26 0.53 -3.12 9.71
C PRO A 26 0.89 -4.46 9.07
N THR A 27 0.82 -4.54 7.75
CA THR A 27 1.13 -5.75 6.97
C THR A 27 2.13 -5.47 5.86
N PHE A 28 2.65 -6.52 5.21
CA PHE A 28 3.57 -6.36 4.07
C PHE A 28 2.89 -5.65 2.88
N LEU A 29 1.58 -5.85 2.69
CA LEU A 29 0.82 -5.26 1.59
C LEU A 29 0.05 -4.01 1.99
N GLY A 30 0.04 -3.65 3.27
CA GLY A 30 -0.70 -2.51 3.79
C GLY A 30 -2.22 -2.66 3.68
N ASP A 31 -2.91 -1.53 3.86
CA ASP A 31 -4.33 -1.35 3.63
C ASP A 31 -4.53 -0.35 2.51
N ALA A 32 -5.22 -0.76 1.45
CA ALA A 32 -5.42 0.06 0.26
C ALA A 32 -6.89 0.45 0.10
N ILE A 33 -7.14 1.68 -0.34
CA ILE A 33 -8.43 2.20 -0.78
C ILE A 33 -8.24 2.94 -2.11
N GLY A 34 -9.31 3.11 -2.87
CA GLY A 34 -9.25 3.92 -4.08
C GLY A 34 -10.47 4.83 -4.23
N TRP A 35 -10.30 5.92 -4.97
CA TRP A 35 -11.37 6.84 -5.35
C TRP A 35 -11.07 7.47 -6.70
N TRP A 36 -12.09 7.99 -7.36
CA TRP A 36 -11.94 8.67 -8.65
C TRP A 36 -11.80 10.17 -8.47
N GLU A 37 -10.74 10.73 -9.05
CA GLU A 37 -10.54 12.17 -9.25
C GLU A 37 -10.65 12.48 -10.74
N GLY A 38 -11.85 12.84 -11.20
CA GLY A 38 -12.11 12.99 -12.63
C GLY A 38 -12.02 11.65 -13.37
N ASP A 39 -11.07 11.55 -14.29
CA ASP A 39 -10.76 10.33 -15.05
C ASP A 39 -9.60 9.51 -14.45
N THR A 40 -9.08 9.94 -13.30
CA THR A 40 -7.95 9.31 -12.62
C THR A 40 -8.43 8.46 -11.44
N LEU A 41 -8.03 7.20 -11.39
CA LEU A 41 -8.18 6.35 -10.20
C LEU A 41 -6.99 6.58 -9.28
N VAL A 42 -7.22 7.20 -8.13
CA VAL A 42 -6.22 7.35 -7.08
C VAL A 42 -6.28 6.13 -6.17
N VAL A 43 -5.12 5.57 -5.81
CA VAL A 43 -5.01 4.44 -4.90
C VAL A 43 -4.09 4.78 -3.76
N GLU A 44 -4.66 4.91 -2.56
CA GLU A 44 -3.88 5.15 -1.36
C GLU A 44 -3.59 3.85 -0.64
N THR A 45 -2.37 3.70 -0.13
CA THR A 45 -1.97 2.61 0.75
C THR A 45 -1.29 3.14 2.01
N VAL A 46 -1.78 2.66 3.17
CA VAL A 46 -1.22 2.92 4.51
C VAL A 46 -0.97 1.61 5.25
N ASN A 47 -0.55 1.65 6.52
CA ASN A 47 -0.36 0.48 7.37
C ASN A 47 0.64 -0.55 6.78
N LEU A 48 1.69 -0.06 6.13
CA LEU A 48 2.82 -0.87 5.67
C LEU A 48 3.74 -1.18 6.86
N ASN A 49 4.07 -2.44 7.07
CA ASN A 49 5.03 -2.81 8.13
C ASN A 49 6.45 -2.38 7.76
N THR A 50 7.33 -2.21 8.74
CA THR A 50 8.72 -1.74 8.54
C THR A 50 9.69 -2.85 8.12
N ARG A 51 9.18 -4.01 7.71
CA ARG A 51 10.00 -5.17 7.31
C ARG A 51 10.30 -5.19 5.82
N THR A 52 9.79 -4.20 5.09
CA THR A 52 10.08 -3.95 3.67
C THR A 52 11.06 -2.78 3.52
N TRP A 53 11.69 -2.70 2.35
CA TRP A 53 12.45 -1.53 1.94
C TRP A 53 11.61 -0.66 1.01
N LEU A 54 11.74 0.66 1.14
CA LEU A 54 11.03 1.62 0.28
C LEU A 54 11.53 1.57 -1.16
N THR A 55 12.81 1.29 -1.33
CA THR A 55 13.55 1.26 -2.59
C THR A 55 14.47 0.04 -2.63
N ASP A 56 14.94 -0.30 -3.82
CA ASP A 56 15.84 -1.43 -4.08
C ASP A 56 17.23 -1.27 -3.45
N ASP A 57 17.64 -0.03 -3.16
CA ASP A 57 18.89 0.28 -2.44
C ASP A 57 18.80 0.15 -0.91
N GLY A 58 17.64 -0.26 -0.38
CA GLY A 58 17.46 -0.54 1.05
C GLY A 58 17.07 0.66 1.90
N SER A 59 16.45 1.68 1.32
CA SER A 59 15.93 2.81 2.10
C SER A 59 14.83 2.36 3.06
N PHE A 60 14.99 2.67 4.34
CA PHE A 60 14.00 2.36 5.37
C PHE A 60 12.81 3.31 5.32
N HIS A 61 11.68 2.85 5.85
CA HIS A 61 10.52 3.69 6.11
C HIS A 61 9.94 3.38 7.51
N THR A 62 9.03 4.25 7.97
CA THR A 62 8.31 4.06 9.22
C THR A 62 6.92 3.47 8.94
N GLU A 63 6.20 3.09 10.00
CA GLU A 63 4.78 2.70 9.92
C GLU A 63 3.87 3.86 9.47
N ASN A 64 4.38 5.10 9.49
CA ASN A 64 3.68 6.28 8.99
C ASN A 64 3.81 6.46 7.46
N LEU A 65 4.42 5.52 6.74
CA LEU A 65 4.51 5.58 5.28
C LEU A 65 3.10 5.56 4.66
N ARG A 66 2.86 6.53 3.77
CA ARG A 66 1.66 6.65 2.95
C ARG A 66 2.07 6.74 1.49
N VAL A 67 1.45 5.91 0.66
CA VAL A 67 1.68 5.86 -0.79
C VAL A 67 0.38 6.24 -1.49
N ILE A 68 0.45 7.12 -2.48
CA ILE A 68 -0.66 7.61 -3.30
C ILE A 68 -0.29 7.46 -4.77
#